data_AF-A0A3E1E963-F1
#
_entry.id   AF-A0A3E1E963-F1
#
_cell.length_a   1.000
_cell.length_b   1.000
_cell.length_c   1.000
_cell.angle_alpha   90.00
_cell.angle_beta   90.00
_cell.angle_gamma   90.00
#
_symmetry.space_group_name_H-M   'P 1'
#
loop_
_entity.id
_entity.type
_entity.pdbx_description
1 polymer ?
#
loop_
_entity_poly.entity_id
_entity_poly.type
_entity_poly.pdbx_seq_one_letter_code
_entity_poly.pdbx_strand_id
1 'polypeptide(L)'
;MEEILDVYARPHDPKCSVVCLDESTKQLVKEITPPMRAKKGQPERIHYESERNGVGTLFMMCAPLEGWRAVDVRERKPTRDYAECLKALSDAHFAGAEKIVLVQDNLNTHRAAALYEAFGPEEAKRLKGAFRIPLHSQTCQLAQHRRMRTECAEPTAPGSQDRGHVRTANRSSDMDRRAQRESSKNPMVIHHG
;
A
#
# COMPACT_ATOMS: atom_id res chain seq x y z
N MET A 1 -10.23 0.29 22.09
CA MET A 1 -8.87 -0.25 21.92
C MET A 1 -8.83 -1.77 22.04
N GLU A 2 -9.65 -2.42 22.87
CA GLU A 2 -9.64 -3.89 23.01
C GLU A 2 -10.23 -4.61 21.80
N GLU A 3 -11.33 -4.10 21.22
CA GLU A 3 -12.00 -4.72 20.06
C GLU A 3 -11.08 -4.89 18.83
N ILE A 4 -10.09 -4.00 18.66
CA ILE A 4 -9.13 -4.11 17.56
C ILE A 4 -8.03 -5.13 17.87
N LEU A 5 -7.64 -5.28 19.13
CA LEU A 5 -6.73 -6.35 19.56
C LEU A 5 -7.40 -7.71 19.37
N ASP A 6 -8.70 -7.82 19.65
CA ASP A 6 -9.48 -9.03 19.39
C ASP A 6 -9.53 -9.39 17.90
N VAL A 7 -9.51 -8.39 17.00
CA VAL A 7 -9.41 -8.65 15.55
C VAL A 7 -8.08 -9.30 15.20
N TYR A 8 -6.97 -8.82 15.77
CA TYR A 8 -5.63 -9.37 15.52
C TYR A 8 -5.36 -10.68 16.27
N ALA A 9 -6.04 -10.94 17.38
CA ALA A 9 -5.90 -12.15 18.16
C ALA A 9 -6.67 -13.36 17.56
N ARG A 10 -7.58 -13.12 16.60
CA ARG A 10 -8.29 -14.20 15.92
C ARG A 10 -7.32 -15.09 15.15
N PRO A 11 -7.61 -16.40 15.03
CA PRO A 11 -6.90 -17.26 14.10
C PRO A 11 -6.90 -16.65 12.70
N HIS A 12 -5.76 -16.75 12.02
CA HIS A 12 -5.65 -16.27 10.65
C HIS A 12 -6.60 -17.04 9.73
N ASP A 13 -7.45 -16.31 9.02
CA ASP A 13 -8.37 -16.85 8.00
C ASP A 13 -8.21 -16.03 6.71
N PRO A 14 -7.62 -16.59 5.65
CA PRO A 14 -7.46 -15.92 4.37
C PRO A 14 -8.78 -15.44 3.74
N LYS A 15 -9.91 -16.09 4.06
CA LYS A 15 -11.25 -15.67 3.58
C LYS A 15 -11.80 -14.45 4.31
N CYS A 16 -11.22 -14.13 5.48
CA CYS A 16 -11.58 -13.01 6.34
C CYS A 16 -10.37 -12.09 6.60
N SER A 17 -9.69 -11.65 5.52
CA SER A 17 -8.44 -10.88 5.60
C SER A 17 -8.61 -9.58 6.40
N VAL A 18 -7.60 -9.25 7.22
CA VAL A 18 -7.56 -8.00 8.01
C VAL A 18 -6.69 -6.98 7.29
N VAL A 19 -7.29 -5.89 6.82
CA VAL A 19 -6.61 -4.86 6.03
C VAL A 19 -6.66 -3.54 6.77
N CYS A 20 -5.52 -2.88 6.93
CA CYS A 20 -5.46 -1.48 7.33
C CYS A 20 -5.42 -0.57 6.11
N LEU A 21 -6.19 0.51 6.14
CA LEU A 21 -6.17 1.58 5.16
C LEU A 21 -5.92 2.90 5.89
N ASP A 22 -4.92 3.64 5.44
CA ASP A 22 -4.52 4.92 5.99
C ASP A 22 -4.26 5.92 4.86
N GLU A 23 -4.50 7.20 5.11
CA GLU A 23 -4.22 8.26 4.14
C GLU A 23 -3.19 9.27 4.66
N SER A 24 -2.31 9.74 3.77
CA SER A 24 -1.39 10.82 4.07
C SER A 24 -1.21 11.74 2.89
N THR A 25 -0.96 13.02 3.14
CA THR A 25 -0.67 13.99 2.09
C THR A 25 0.81 14.31 2.06
N LYS A 26 1.38 14.42 0.86
CA LYS A 26 2.77 14.82 0.65
C LYS A 26 2.82 16.00 -0.30
N GLN A 27 3.48 17.06 0.15
CA GLN A 27 3.80 18.18 -0.72
C GLN A 27 4.78 17.72 -1.79
N LEU A 28 4.42 17.94 -3.05
CA LEU A 28 5.30 17.68 -4.18
C LEU A 28 6.19 18.91 -4.36
N VAL A 29 7.48 18.69 -4.49
CA VAL A 29 8.48 19.75 -4.67
C VAL A 29 9.24 19.50 -5.96
N LYS A 30 9.55 20.58 -6.67
CA LYS A 30 10.32 20.55 -7.90
C LYS A 30 11.63 21.28 -7.68
N GLU A 31 12.73 20.64 -8.04
CA GLU A 31 14.04 21.29 -8.07
C GLU A 31 14.06 22.37 -9.15
N ILE A 32 14.47 23.58 -8.77
CA ILE A 32 14.53 24.72 -9.68
C ILE A 32 15.84 24.70 -10.47
N THR A 33 16.92 24.24 -9.83
CA THR A 33 18.27 24.21 -10.40
C THR A 33 18.77 22.78 -10.46
N PRO A 34 19.26 22.29 -11.62
CA PRO A 34 19.78 20.94 -11.72
C PRO A 34 20.99 20.73 -10.79
N PRO A 35 21.16 19.51 -10.22
CA PRO A 35 22.29 19.20 -9.35
C PRO A 35 23.62 19.48 -10.04
N MET A 36 24.56 20.07 -9.30
CA MET A 36 25.92 20.22 -9.82
C MET A 36 26.62 18.86 -9.79
N ARG A 37 27.03 18.38 -10.97
CA ARG A 37 27.75 17.10 -11.12
C ARG A 37 28.93 17.02 -10.16
N ALA A 38 29.00 15.89 -9.46
CA ALA A 38 30.14 15.54 -8.63
C ALA A 38 31.44 15.55 -9.44
N LYS A 39 32.47 16.24 -8.94
CA LYS A 39 33.85 16.11 -9.43
C LYS A 39 34.55 15.00 -8.63
N LYS A 40 35.60 14.39 -9.18
CA LYS A 40 36.39 13.36 -8.47
C LYS A 40 36.86 13.91 -7.11
N GLY A 41 36.43 13.29 -6.02
CA GLY A 41 36.73 13.71 -4.64
C GLY A 41 35.79 14.75 -4.04
N GLN A 42 34.74 15.19 -4.74
CA GLN A 42 33.71 16.09 -4.20
C GLN A 42 32.32 15.43 -4.32
N PRO A 43 31.52 15.40 -3.24
CA PRO A 43 30.15 14.91 -3.32
C PRO A 43 29.31 15.82 -4.22
N GLU A 44 28.26 15.24 -4.79
CA GLU A 44 27.22 15.99 -5.52
C GLU A 44 26.61 17.08 -4.63
N ARG A 45 26.37 18.26 -5.21
CA ARG A 45 25.79 19.40 -4.48
C ARG A 45 24.44 19.73 -5.07
N ILE A 46 23.41 19.59 -4.25
CA ILE A 46 22.03 19.93 -4.57
C ILE A 46 21.77 21.34 -4.02
N HIS A 47 21.13 22.19 -4.82
CA HIS A 47 20.73 23.52 -4.40
C HIS A 47 19.52 23.43 -3.46
N TYR A 48 19.51 24.23 -2.39
CA TYR A 48 18.46 24.22 -1.37
C TYR A 48 17.11 24.78 -1.85
N GLU A 49 17.09 25.49 -2.98
CA GLU A 49 15.88 26.15 -3.48
C GLU A 49 14.99 25.15 -4.25
N SER A 50 13.72 25.11 -3.87
CA SER A 50 12.72 24.24 -4.47
C SER A 50 11.40 24.97 -4.64
N GLU A 51 10.66 24.65 -5.69
CA GLU A 51 9.32 25.18 -5.95
C GLU A 51 8.25 24.21 -5.44
N ARG A 52 7.12 24.74 -4.95
CA ARG A 52 5.96 23.92 -4.57
C ARG A 52 5.23 23.48 -5.84
N ASN A 53 5.14 22.16 -6.06
CA ASN A 53 4.50 21.57 -7.23
C ASN A 53 3.19 20.83 -6.86
N GLY A 54 2.41 21.43 -5.96
CA GLY A 54 1.15 20.86 -5.48
C GLY A 54 1.30 19.87 -4.32
N VAL A 55 0.25 19.07 -4.12
CA VAL A 55 0.14 18.09 -3.03
C VAL A 55 -0.46 16.81 -3.63
N GLY A 56 0.15 15.67 -3.35
CA GLY A 56 -0.43 14.36 -3.64
C GLY A 56 -0.97 13.71 -2.37
N THR A 57 -2.02 12.90 -2.52
CA THR A 57 -2.55 12.02 -1.48
C THR A 57 -2.01 10.61 -1.68
N LEU A 58 -1.56 9.97 -0.62
CA LEU A 58 -1.09 8.61 -0.57
C LEU A 58 -2.10 7.78 0.23
N PHE A 59 -2.62 6.73 -0.38
CA PHE A 59 -3.40 5.69 0.30
C PHE A 59 -2.46 4.51 0.58
N MET A 60 -2.20 4.26 1.85
CA MET A 60 -1.39 3.14 2.32
C MET A 60 -2.30 2.02 2.75
N MET A 61 -2.15 0.85 2.14
CA MET A 61 -2.90 -0.36 2.46
C MET A 61 -1.94 -1.43 2.94
N CYS A 62 -2.27 -2.11 4.04
CA CYS A 62 -1.51 -3.27 4.48
C CYS A 62 -2.43 -4.39 4.96
N ALA A 63 -1.98 -5.62 4.79
CA ALA A 63 -2.61 -6.80 5.36
C ALA A 63 -1.49 -7.57 6.08
N PRO A 64 -1.29 -7.30 7.38
CA PRO A 64 -0.08 -7.70 8.09
C PRO A 64 0.01 -9.21 8.29
N LEU A 65 -1.12 -9.90 8.40
CA LEU A 65 -1.16 -11.37 8.56
C LEU A 65 -0.86 -12.09 7.24
N GLU A 66 -1.07 -11.41 6.12
CA GLU A 66 -0.79 -11.87 4.76
C GLU A 66 0.60 -11.43 4.28
N GLY A 67 1.31 -10.60 5.07
CA GLY A 67 2.59 -10.01 4.68
C GLY A 67 2.48 -9.12 3.43
N TRP A 68 1.33 -8.50 3.23
CA TRP A 68 1.01 -7.70 2.03
C TRP A 68 0.93 -6.22 2.35
N ARG A 69 1.37 -5.38 1.40
CA ARG A 69 1.18 -3.93 1.43
C ARG A 69 1.18 -3.34 0.03
N ALA A 70 0.46 -2.23 -0.13
CA ALA A 70 0.42 -1.43 -1.34
C ALA A 70 0.30 0.06 -1.00
N VAL A 71 0.78 0.91 -1.91
CA VAL A 71 0.63 2.36 -1.81
C VAL A 71 0.11 2.89 -3.15
N ASP A 72 -1.01 3.59 -3.09
CA ASP A 72 -1.62 4.26 -4.23
C ASP A 72 -1.43 5.78 -4.09
N VAL A 73 -0.87 6.43 -5.10
CA VAL A 73 -0.66 7.89 -5.13
C VAL A 73 -1.71 8.54 -6.03
N ARG A 74 -2.40 9.57 -5.51
CA ARG A 74 -3.53 10.24 -6.15
C ARG A 74 -3.37 11.76 -6.09
N GLU A 75 -3.92 12.46 -7.07
CA GLU A 75 -3.80 13.92 -7.16
C GLU A 75 -4.78 14.64 -6.21
N ARG A 76 -6.11 14.52 -6.41
CA ARG A 76 -7.09 15.11 -5.44
C ARG A 76 -8.59 14.77 -5.69
N LYS A 77 -9.10 13.64 -5.21
CA LYS A 77 -10.54 13.42 -4.94
C LYS A 77 -10.73 12.45 -3.75
N PRO A 78 -10.49 12.88 -2.50
CA PRO A 78 -10.28 11.95 -1.38
C PRO A 78 -11.42 10.95 -1.18
N THR A 79 -12.69 11.38 -1.30
CA THR A 79 -13.84 10.48 -1.17
C THR A 79 -13.93 9.43 -2.28
N ARG A 80 -13.69 9.82 -3.54
CA ARG A 80 -13.76 8.91 -4.68
C ARG A 80 -12.53 8.01 -4.75
N ASP A 81 -11.36 8.57 -4.48
CA ASP A 81 -10.09 7.83 -4.42
C ASP A 81 -10.16 6.76 -3.31
N TYR A 82 -10.73 7.09 -2.14
CA TYR A 82 -11.02 6.13 -1.08
C TYR A 82 -11.93 4.99 -1.57
N ALA A 83 -13.05 5.32 -2.23
CA ALA A 83 -13.97 4.32 -2.77
C ALA A 83 -13.30 3.42 -3.83
N GLU A 84 -12.44 3.99 -4.67
CA GLU A 84 -11.63 3.24 -5.65
C GLU A 84 -10.62 2.32 -4.97
N CYS A 85 -9.98 2.75 -3.87
CA CYS A 85 -9.10 1.88 -3.07
C CYS A 85 -9.87 0.69 -2.48
N LEU A 86 -11.08 0.91 -1.93
CA LEU A 86 -11.91 -0.19 -1.44
C LEU A 86 -12.30 -1.16 -2.55
N LYS A 87 -12.64 -0.65 -3.73
CA LYS A 87 -12.92 -1.50 -4.89
C LYS A 87 -11.70 -2.35 -5.28
N ALA A 88 -10.51 -1.76 -5.33
CA ALA A 88 -9.27 -2.47 -5.65
C ALA A 88 -8.95 -3.56 -4.62
N LEU A 89 -9.13 -3.26 -3.33
CA LEU A 89 -8.99 -4.26 -2.26
C LEU A 89 -9.93 -5.44 -2.45
N SER A 90 -11.22 -5.17 -2.71
CA SER A 90 -12.23 -6.21 -2.88
C SER A 90 -12.05 -7.03 -4.15
N ASP A 91 -11.78 -6.39 -5.29
CA ASP A 91 -11.92 -7.04 -6.59
C ASP A 91 -10.58 -7.53 -7.18
N ALA A 92 -9.45 -6.99 -6.71
CA ALA A 92 -8.13 -7.34 -7.23
C ALA A 92 -7.24 -7.98 -6.17
N HIS A 93 -7.08 -7.35 -5.01
CA HIS A 93 -6.10 -7.81 -4.02
C HIS A 93 -6.62 -8.97 -3.16
N PHE A 94 -7.91 -8.95 -2.82
CA PHE A 94 -8.57 -9.94 -1.98
C PHE A 94 -9.84 -10.49 -2.64
N ALA A 95 -9.81 -10.71 -3.95
CA ALA A 95 -10.94 -11.21 -4.73
C ALA A 95 -11.52 -12.55 -4.25
N GLY A 96 -10.71 -13.36 -3.55
CA GLY A 96 -11.14 -14.62 -2.95
C GLY A 96 -11.63 -14.51 -1.50
N ALA A 97 -11.60 -13.32 -0.90
CA ALA A 97 -12.09 -13.10 0.46
C ALA A 97 -13.62 -12.96 0.45
N GLU A 98 -14.27 -13.68 1.36
CA GLU A 98 -15.72 -13.53 1.59
C GLU A 98 -16.02 -12.22 2.33
N LYS A 99 -15.08 -11.79 3.18
CA LYS A 99 -15.17 -10.55 3.93
C LYS A 99 -13.79 -9.96 4.17
N ILE A 100 -13.68 -8.63 4.10
CA ILE A 100 -12.47 -7.91 4.47
C ILE A 100 -12.75 -7.14 5.76
N VAL A 101 -11.97 -7.39 6.81
CA VAL A 101 -12.01 -6.60 8.03
C VAL A 101 -11.16 -5.36 7.82
N LEU A 102 -11.81 -4.22 7.59
CA LEU A 102 -11.16 -2.96 7.27
C LEU A 102 -10.91 -2.15 8.55
N VAL A 103 -9.63 -1.91 8.83
CA VAL A 103 -9.15 -1.06 9.93
C VAL A 103 -8.72 0.27 9.34
N GLN A 104 -9.33 1.36 9.77
CA GLN A 104 -9.08 2.70 9.22
C GLN A 104 -9.32 3.78 10.28
N ASP A 105 -8.94 5.03 10.05
CA ASP A 105 -9.41 6.12 10.92
C ASP A 105 -10.90 6.44 10.70
N ASN A 106 -11.42 7.31 11.55
CA ASN A 106 -12.79 7.83 11.47
C ASN A 106 -12.81 9.19 10.76
N LEU A 107 -12.24 9.26 9.56
CA LEU A 107 -12.31 10.47 8.75
C LEU A 107 -13.68 10.63 8.07
N ASN A 108 -14.08 11.87 7.79
CA ASN A 108 -15.36 12.18 7.13
C ASN A 108 -15.49 11.59 5.71
N THR A 109 -14.37 11.21 5.08
CA THR A 109 -14.29 10.52 3.80
C THR A 109 -14.57 9.02 3.93
N HIS A 110 -14.37 8.43 5.12
CA HIS A 110 -14.52 6.99 5.40
C HIS A 110 -15.96 6.59 5.73
N ARG A 111 -16.92 7.20 5.06
CA ARG A 111 -18.36 6.92 5.24
C ARG A 111 -18.87 6.02 4.13
N ALA A 112 -19.86 5.19 4.44
CA ALA A 112 -20.52 4.35 3.44
C ALA A 112 -21.08 5.17 2.26
N ALA A 113 -21.48 6.43 2.50
CA ALA A 113 -21.91 7.35 1.46
C ALA A 113 -20.85 7.60 0.38
N ALA A 114 -19.54 7.49 0.70
CA ALA A 114 -18.47 7.63 -0.28
C ALA A 114 -18.59 6.61 -1.43
N LEU A 115 -19.02 5.38 -1.13
CA LEU A 115 -19.24 4.35 -2.14
C LEU A 115 -20.41 4.72 -3.06
N TYR A 116 -21.49 5.28 -2.51
CA TYR A 116 -22.65 5.72 -3.29
C TYR A 116 -22.39 7.01 -4.08
N GLU A 117 -21.43 7.84 -3.64
CA GLU A 117 -20.97 9.00 -4.40
C GLU A 117 -20.08 8.59 -5.59
N ALA A 118 -19.32 7.50 -5.46
CA ALA A 118 -18.37 7.05 -6.47
C ALA A 118 -18.94 6.03 -7.47
N PHE A 119 -19.89 5.19 -7.05
CA PHE A 119 -20.39 4.05 -7.83
C PHE A 119 -21.92 4.02 -7.90
N GLY A 120 -22.45 3.23 -8.85
CA GLY A 120 -23.88 2.94 -8.92
C GLY A 120 -24.39 2.20 -7.67
N PRO A 121 -25.68 2.31 -7.32
CA PRO A 121 -26.23 1.78 -6.06
C PRO A 121 -25.97 0.30 -5.80
N GLU A 122 -26.07 -0.54 -6.84
CA GLU A 122 -25.79 -1.98 -6.75
C GLU A 122 -24.34 -2.27 -6.38
N GLU A 123 -23.40 -1.60 -7.06
CA GLU A 123 -21.97 -1.76 -6.81
C GLU A 123 -21.58 -1.21 -5.43
N ALA A 124 -22.11 -0.05 -5.05
CA ALA A 124 -21.89 0.54 -3.74
C ALA A 124 -22.39 -0.38 -2.62
N LYS A 125 -23.56 -1.01 -2.80
CA LYS A 125 -24.12 -1.97 -1.83
C LYS A 125 -23.28 -3.25 -1.76
N ARG A 126 -22.83 -3.78 -2.90
CA ARG A 126 -21.92 -4.95 -2.96
C ARG A 126 -20.62 -4.67 -2.21
N LEU A 127 -19.96 -3.56 -2.52
CA LEU A 127 -18.72 -3.15 -1.86
C LEU A 127 -18.92 -2.93 -0.36
N LYS A 128 -19.97 -2.21 0.05
CA LYS A 128 -20.33 -2.07 1.48
C LYS A 128 -20.51 -3.45 2.15
N GLY A 129 -21.08 -4.40 1.42
CA GLY A 129 -21.26 -5.79 1.84
C GLY A 129 -19.96 -6.59 1.94
N ALA A 130 -18.90 -6.24 1.22
CA ALA A 130 -17.60 -6.90 1.29
C ALA A 130 -16.80 -6.52 2.55
N PHE A 131 -17.04 -5.33 3.13
CA PHE A 131 -16.25 -4.82 4.25
C PHE A 131 -16.96 -4.95 5.61
N ARG A 132 -16.19 -5.26 6.65
CA ARG A 132 -16.58 -5.13 8.06
C ARG A 132 -15.62 -4.15 8.72
N ILE A 133 -16.14 -3.06 9.26
CA ILE A 133 -15.36 -2.04 9.96
C ILE A 133 -15.61 -2.22 11.46
N PRO A 134 -14.60 -2.61 12.27
CA PRO A 134 -14.74 -2.71 13.72
C PRO A 134 -15.06 -1.34 14.34
N LEU A 135 -15.78 -1.30 15.47
CA LEU A 135 -15.94 -0.04 16.17
C LEU A 135 -14.58 0.37 16.78
N HIS A 136 -14.26 1.67 16.77
CA HIS A 136 -13.05 2.24 17.38
C HIS A 136 -11.70 1.91 16.69
N SER A 137 -11.69 1.68 15.38
CA SER A 137 -10.49 1.38 14.57
C SER A 137 -9.34 2.41 14.63
N GLN A 138 -9.58 3.62 15.17
CA GLN A 138 -8.59 4.70 15.28
C GLN A 138 -7.35 4.36 16.13
N THR A 139 -7.42 3.40 17.07
CA THR A 139 -6.33 3.18 18.04
C THR A 139 -5.16 2.32 17.50
N CYS A 140 -5.28 1.68 16.33
CA CYS A 140 -4.25 0.79 15.79
C CYS A 140 -3.25 1.43 14.81
N GLN A 141 -3.46 2.69 14.39
CA GLN A 141 -2.63 3.32 13.36
C GLN A 141 -1.18 3.58 13.80
N LEU A 142 -0.94 3.97 15.06
CA LEU A 142 0.39 4.43 15.51
C LEU A 142 1.51 3.37 15.41
N ALA A 143 1.21 2.09 15.66
CA ALA A 143 2.24 1.04 15.66
C ALA A 143 2.63 0.58 14.24
N GLN A 144 1.69 0.59 13.29
CA GLN A 144 1.92 0.14 11.92
C GLN A 144 2.36 1.30 11.01
N HIS A 145 1.86 2.52 11.22
CA HIS A 145 2.23 3.70 10.45
C HIS A 145 3.73 4.01 10.51
N ARG A 146 4.38 3.84 11.68
CA ARG A 146 5.83 4.04 11.82
C ARG A 146 6.63 3.04 10.99
N ARG A 147 6.23 1.76 10.99
CA ARG A 147 6.88 0.71 10.19
C ARG A 147 6.62 0.88 8.69
N MET A 148 5.41 1.27 8.30
CA MET A 148 5.07 1.56 6.90
C MET A 148 5.84 2.76 6.35
N ARG A 149 5.97 3.85 7.10
CA ARG A 149 6.74 5.03 6.65
C ARG A 149 8.23 4.77 6.50
N THR A 150 8.83 3.94 7.36
CA THR A 150 10.28 3.66 7.28
C THR A 150 10.65 2.63 6.23
N GLU A 151 9.72 1.78 5.80
CA GLU A 151 10.01 0.65 4.90
C GLU A 151 9.42 0.79 3.49
N CYS A 152 8.47 1.70 3.28
CA CYS A 152 8.09 2.13 1.95
C CYS A 152 9.19 3.06 1.42
N ALA A 153 10.01 2.54 0.51
CA ALA A 153 10.94 3.36 -0.27
C ALA A 153 10.19 4.57 -0.84
N GLU A 154 10.81 5.76 -0.75
CA GLU A 154 10.20 6.99 -1.23
C GLU A 154 9.69 6.78 -2.66
N PRO A 155 8.39 7.04 -2.93
CA PRO A 155 7.90 6.94 -4.28
C PRO A 155 8.64 7.98 -5.11
N THR A 156 9.46 7.53 -6.06
CA THR A 156 10.01 8.41 -7.09
C THR A 156 8.82 8.99 -7.84
N ALA A 157 8.68 10.32 -7.83
CA ALA A 157 7.56 11.00 -8.45
C ALA A 157 7.40 10.51 -9.91
N PRO A 158 6.22 10.00 -10.32
CA PRO A 158 6.03 9.59 -11.69
C PRO A 158 6.12 10.81 -12.61
N GLY A 159 6.84 10.64 -13.72
CA GLY A 159 6.68 11.54 -14.86
C GLY A 159 5.21 11.58 -15.27
N SER A 160 4.77 12.75 -15.76
CA SER A 160 3.38 13.22 -15.89
C SER A 160 2.41 12.39 -16.76
N GLN A 161 2.62 11.09 -16.96
CA GLN A 161 1.75 10.23 -17.76
C GLN A 161 1.51 8.82 -17.21
N ASP A 162 2.08 8.43 -16.06
CA ASP A 162 1.91 7.07 -15.55
C ASP A 162 1.08 7.05 -14.27
N ARG A 163 -0.16 6.53 -14.36
CA ARG A 163 -0.95 6.13 -13.19
C ARG A 163 -0.30 4.87 -12.60
N GLY A 164 0.86 5.05 -11.98
CA GLY A 164 1.71 3.95 -11.52
C GLY A 164 1.22 3.37 -10.20
N HIS A 165 0.69 2.16 -10.25
CA HIS A 165 0.57 1.27 -9.09
C HIS A 165 1.97 0.96 -8.56
N VAL A 166 2.32 1.40 -7.34
CA VAL A 166 3.64 1.12 -6.76
C VAL A 166 3.65 -0.31 -6.21
N ARG A 167 4.68 -1.06 -6.62
CA ARG A 167 4.85 -2.52 -6.52
C ARG A 167 4.41 -3.14 -5.19
N THR A 168 3.61 -4.20 -5.31
CA THR A 168 3.36 -5.21 -4.28
C THR A 168 4.67 -5.91 -3.90
N ALA A 169 5.07 -5.82 -2.64
CA ALA A 169 6.14 -6.65 -2.09
C ALA A 169 5.51 -7.88 -1.42
N ASN A 170 5.18 -8.91 -2.20
CA ASN A 170 4.81 -10.21 -1.64
C ASN A 170 6.08 -10.91 -1.13
N ARG A 171 6.24 -11.03 0.19
CA ARG A 171 7.33 -11.83 0.78
C ARG A 171 7.17 -13.34 0.57
N SER A 172 5.99 -13.82 0.19
CA SER A 172 5.73 -15.26 0.04
C SER A 172 6.36 -15.88 -1.21
N SER A 173 6.50 -15.13 -2.32
CA SER A 173 7.02 -15.69 -3.58
C SER A 173 8.55 -15.74 -3.67
N ASP A 174 9.28 -15.08 -2.76
CA ASP A 174 10.75 -15.09 -2.74
C ASP A 174 11.34 -16.27 -1.95
N MET A 175 10.57 -16.90 -1.05
CA MET A 175 11.00 -18.11 -0.33
C MET A 175 10.97 -19.34 -1.25
N ASP A 176 9.92 -19.51 -2.07
CA ASP A 176 9.81 -20.66 -2.99
C ASP A 176 10.84 -20.63 -4.12
N ARG A 177 11.24 -19.44 -4.60
CA ARG A 177 12.28 -19.30 -5.63
C ARG A 177 13.69 -19.59 -5.10
N ARG A 178 13.94 -19.39 -3.80
CA ARG A 178 15.20 -19.80 -3.16
C ARG A 178 15.26 -21.30 -2.96
N ALA A 179 14.16 -21.92 -2.53
CA ALA A 179 14.07 -23.37 -2.38
C ALA A 179 14.23 -24.13 -3.72
N GLN A 180 13.70 -23.59 -4.84
CA GLN A 180 13.85 -24.20 -6.16
C GLN A 180 15.23 -23.98 -6.82
N ARG A 181 15.98 -22.95 -6.41
CA ARG A 181 17.36 -22.74 -6.90
C ARG A 181 18.40 -23.62 -6.20
N GLU A 182 18.10 -24.11 -5.00
CA GLU A 182 18.99 -25.00 -4.24
C GLU A 182 18.85 -26.49 -4.64
N SER A 183 17.77 -26.90 -5.30
CA SER A 183 17.60 -28.29 -5.78
C SER A 183 18.19 -28.59 -7.17
N SER A 184 18.75 -27.59 -7.88
CA SER A 184 19.30 -27.75 -9.24
C SER A 184 20.82 -27.98 -9.30
N LYS A 185 21.50 -28.24 -8.17
CA LYS A 185 22.93 -28.60 -8.19
C LYS A 185 23.08 -30.13 -8.27
N ASN A 186 22.91 -30.68 -9.46
CA ASN A 186 23.42 -32.03 -9.75
C ASN A 186 24.91 -31.94 -10.17
N PRO A 187 25.76 -32.87 -9.72
CA PRO A 187 27.22 -32.79 -9.87
C PRO A 187 27.68 -33.13 -11.30
N MET A 188 28.68 -32.37 -11.76
CA MET A 188 29.41 -32.58 -13.00
C MET A 188 30.25 -33.88 -12.88
N VAL A 189 29.88 -34.91 -13.64
CA VAL A 189 30.68 -36.14 -13.78
C VAL A 189 31.79 -35.88 -14.80
N ILE A 190 33.04 -35.94 -14.35
CA ILE A 190 34.23 -35.87 -15.23
C ILE A 190 34.62 -37.31 -15.56
N HIS A 191 34.55 -37.68 -16.83
CA HIS A 191 35.16 -38.91 -17.33
C HIS A 191 36.65 -38.66 -17.60
N HIS A 192 37.53 -39.42 -16.94
CA HIS A 192 38.91 -39.57 -17.35
C HIS A 192 39.04 -40.80 -18.25
N GLY A 193 39.64 -40.61 -19.42
CA GLY A 193 40.26 -41.65 -20.23
C GLY A 193 41.77 -41.59 -20.07
#